data_AF-A0A1F5UHV6-F1
#
_entry.id   AF-A0A1F5UHV6-F1
#
_cell.length_a   1.000
_cell.length_b   1.000
_cell.length_c   1.000
_cell.angle_alpha   90.00
_cell.angle_beta   90.00
_cell.angle_gamma   90.00
#
_symmetry.space_group_name_H-M   'P 1'
#
loop_
_entity.id
_entity.type
_entity.pdbx_description
1 polymer ?
#
loop_
_entity_poly.entity_id
_entity_poly.type
_entity_poly.pdbx_seq_one_letter_code
_entity_poly.pdbx_strand_id
1 'polypeptide(L)'
;MKSSKSGVEKYDIIPNEETEVINECARILSEKFALHAGVVLKNDGNKLTAKQFEIKFVIKKCAAEKSGAFKISSSGRKVVIFGQGKSGIYAATGHLLKNCIFKENKVQVKLPKVTQKKPSLKFRGHLLANHPYRNNYSEWEINDWAEYLQEMALWGSNILWTDGIEIYPGVDPLDSKEPYSDINHYKEWKRQSAIQSALPDVCSSYGMDFGVWYPPNGVYELKVDRLLKKGKKLFREDMDHRKYVCPSIKQARELILKYREYLFSRISRIDHFLIPAADNGGCSCKECTPWVKTYLKLCKEQYDLLKKFHPNAKLWLSNQQLKEEGTKYLVKELLKQKKPWVNGIVFGPHGWNLEYLNEKVGKKFDIVLYPDITHTSRSQYQMPDSSYPLNLIVGRESLIGIRPSFFKKIFMETTKYANGESPYSEGIHDDFNKFLWSTWAMDKTVTSDEAVKDYAALYFGYGTKEKFLELAKVLEKNWVTDIRNNGAGIDKALVLLDEIYALIPESFRKNNWRFELFRMETRMFKLVWLWLIKGRKNKEFKKYFAGTLAVRKEIYSLCKLKMVPAYSFDWMFTQEYDHAKCMAAKENLFVKMG
;
A
#
# COMPACT_ATOMS: atom_id res chain seq x y z
N MET A 1 -39.63 -37.00 2.93
CA MET A 1 -39.34 -35.94 1.93
C MET A 1 -39.28 -34.61 2.68
N LYS A 2 -38.07 -34.02 2.85
CA LYS A 2 -37.61 -32.75 2.23
C LYS A 2 -38.65 -31.60 2.35
N SER A 3 -38.39 -30.38 2.82
CA SER A 3 -37.14 -29.63 3.01
C SER A 3 -37.37 -28.33 3.82
N SER A 4 -36.40 -28.00 4.68
CA SER A 4 -35.84 -26.69 5.06
C SER A 4 -36.57 -25.37 4.77
N LYS A 5 -36.85 -24.61 5.84
CA LYS A 5 -36.54 -23.17 5.92
C LYS A 5 -35.90 -22.88 7.27
N SER A 6 -34.57 -22.78 7.29
CA SER A 6 -33.79 -22.29 8.41
C SER A 6 -33.96 -20.77 8.49
N GLY A 7 -34.65 -20.29 9.53
CA GLY A 7 -34.47 -18.91 9.99
C GLY A 7 -33.07 -18.78 10.56
N VAL A 8 -32.27 -17.88 10.00
CA VAL A 8 -31.00 -17.49 10.60
C VAL A 8 -31.34 -16.58 11.78
N GLU A 9 -31.18 -17.12 12.98
CA GLU A 9 -31.30 -16.38 14.23
C GLU A 9 -30.27 -15.24 14.28
N LYS A 10 -30.74 -14.09 14.78
CA LYS A 10 -29.91 -12.97 15.21
C LYS A 10 -28.91 -13.46 16.25
N TYR A 11 -27.64 -13.24 16.01
CA TYR A 11 -26.63 -13.27 17.07
C TYR A 11 -26.45 -11.84 17.58
N ASP A 12 -27.26 -11.45 18.57
CA ASP A 12 -26.89 -10.40 19.52
C ASP A 12 -25.93 -11.02 20.53
N ILE A 13 -24.62 -10.85 20.31
CA ILE A 13 -23.60 -11.01 21.35
C ILE A 13 -22.55 -9.93 21.07
N ILE A 14 -22.45 -8.92 21.95
CA ILE A 14 -21.30 -8.02 22.03
C ILE A 14 -20.34 -8.65 23.05
N PRO A 15 -19.22 -9.27 22.64
CA PRO A 15 -18.16 -9.58 23.58
C PRO A 15 -17.44 -8.28 23.93
N ASN A 16 -16.95 -8.17 25.17
CA ASN A 16 -16.02 -7.12 25.55
C ASN A 16 -14.92 -7.00 24.46
N GLU A 17 -14.82 -5.87 23.75
CA GLU A 17 -13.92 -5.70 22.59
C GLU A 17 -12.44 -6.04 22.88
N GLU A 18 -12.04 -5.98 24.16
CA GLU A 18 -10.71 -6.38 24.64
C GLU A 18 -10.48 -7.89 24.53
N THR A 19 -11.50 -8.71 24.76
CA THR A 19 -11.41 -10.16 24.68
C THR A 19 -11.30 -10.62 23.23
N GLU A 20 -11.94 -9.93 22.28
CA GLU A 20 -11.89 -10.28 20.85
C GLU A 20 -10.48 -10.13 20.26
N VAL A 21 -9.83 -8.98 20.48
CA VAL A 21 -8.47 -8.74 19.96
C VAL A 21 -7.44 -9.71 20.56
N ILE A 22 -7.61 -10.07 21.84
CA ILE A 22 -6.76 -11.07 22.49
C ILE A 22 -6.98 -12.44 21.87
N ASN A 23 -8.24 -12.86 21.70
CA ASN A 23 -8.59 -14.13 21.08
C ASN A 23 -8.05 -14.21 19.66
N GLU A 24 -8.11 -13.11 18.91
CA GLU A 24 -7.62 -13.04 17.54
C GLU A 24 -6.09 -13.12 17.48
N CYS A 25 -5.37 -12.34 18.30
CA CYS A 25 -3.92 -12.49 18.39
C CYS A 25 -3.49 -13.87 18.89
N ALA A 26 -4.29 -14.47 19.77
CA ALA A 26 -4.08 -15.83 20.23
C ALA A 26 -4.28 -16.87 19.13
N ARG A 27 -5.31 -16.69 18.29
CA ARG A 27 -5.55 -17.49 17.08
C ARG A 27 -4.37 -17.38 16.12
N ILE A 28 -3.92 -16.16 15.81
CA ILE A 28 -2.77 -15.91 14.92
C ILE A 28 -1.51 -16.64 15.42
N LEU A 29 -1.17 -16.51 16.70
CA LEU A 29 -0.02 -17.21 17.27
C LEU A 29 -0.20 -18.73 17.18
N SER A 30 -1.39 -19.25 17.51
CA SER A 30 -1.68 -20.68 17.48
C SER A 30 -1.53 -21.25 16.07
N GLU A 31 -2.05 -20.56 15.06
CA GLU A 31 -1.95 -20.97 13.66
C GLU A 31 -0.50 -20.95 13.17
N LYS A 32 0.25 -19.88 13.46
CA LYS A 32 1.67 -19.80 13.05
C LYS A 32 2.52 -20.85 13.77
N PHE A 33 2.27 -21.12 15.04
CA PHE A 33 3.02 -22.11 15.82
C PHE A 33 2.70 -23.54 15.37
N ALA A 34 1.43 -23.84 15.09
CA ALA A 34 1.02 -25.11 14.53
C ALA A 34 1.60 -25.31 13.13
N LEU A 35 1.47 -24.32 12.25
CA LEU A 35 1.95 -24.38 10.87
C LEU A 35 3.47 -24.55 10.79
N HIS A 36 4.22 -23.78 11.58
CA HIS A 36 5.68 -23.73 11.43
C HIS A 36 6.45 -24.66 12.38
N ALA A 37 5.83 -25.13 13.45
CA ALA A 37 6.50 -25.97 14.46
C ALA A 37 5.65 -27.18 14.91
N GLY A 38 4.42 -27.38 14.43
CA GLY A 38 3.54 -28.44 14.95
C GLY A 38 3.11 -28.23 16.42
N VAL A 39 3.36 -27.03 16.97
CA VAL A 39 3.08 -26.73 18.37
C VAL A 39 1.64 -26.26 18.51
N VAL A 40 0.83 -27.05 19.19
CA VAL A 40 -0.56 -26.69 19.53
C VAL A 40 -0.60 -25.92 20.85
N LEU A 41 -1.25 -24.75 20.82
CA LEU A 41 -1.47 -23.90 21.98
C LEU A 41 -2.87 -24.17 22.55
N LYS A 42 -2.95 -24.42 23.87
CA LYS A 42 -4.23 -24.38 24.58
C LYS A 42 -4.54 -22.92 24.91
N ASN A 43 -5.66 -22.42 24.42
CA ASN A 43 -6.18 -21.09 24.73
C ASN A 43 -7.14 -21.15 25.93
N ASP A 44 -6.91 -20.29 26.92
CA ASP A 44 -7.73 -20.10 28.12
C ASP A 44 -7.98 -18.59 28.31
N GLY A 45 -8.62 -17.98 27.30
CA GLY A 45 -8.90 -16.54 27.24
C GLY A 45 -7.65 -15.69 27.00
N ASN A 46 -7.09 -15.10 28.05
CA ASN A 46 -5.90 -14.24 27.94
C ASN A 46 -4.57 -14.98 28.07
N LYS A 47 -4.62 -16.31 28.07
CA LYS A 47 -3.47 -17.17 28.33
C LYS A 47 -3.39 -18.28 27.28
N LEU A 48 -2.24 -18.36 26.62
CA LEU A 48 -1.86 -19.49 25.77
C LEU A 48 -0.85 -20.36 26.51
N THR A 49 -1.07 -21.67 26.50
CA THR A 49 -0.16 -22.62 27.15
C THR A 49 0.21 -23.76 26.21
N ALA A 50 1.48 -24.15 26.25
CA ALA A 50 2.01 -25.38 25.69
C ALA A 50 2.93 -26.04 26.73
N LYS A 51 3.29 -27.32 26.54
CA LYS A 51 4.22 -28.04 27.46
C LYS A 51 5.53 -27.26 27.73
N GLN A 52 5.97 -26.46 26.76
CA GLN A 52 7.26 -25.77 26.78
C GLN A 52 7.18 -24.29 27.17
N PHE A 53 6.02 -23.63 27.11
CA PHE A 53 5.90 -22.19 27.34
C PHE A 53 4.47 -21.72 27.65
N GLU A 54 4.39 -20.53 28.24
CA GLU A 54 3.17 -19.81 28.59
C GLU A 54 3.27 -18.39 28.01
N ILE A 55 2.27 -17.98 27.22
CA ILE A 55 2.11 -16.60 26.74
C ILE A 55 0.88 -16.02 27.39
N LYS A 56 1.02 -14.88 28.07
CA LYS A 56 -0.09 -14.15 28.68
C LYS A 56 -0.26 -12.80 28.00
N PHE A 57 -1.47 -12.49 27.57
CA PHE A 57 -1.84 -11.19 27.04
C PHE A 57 -2.43 -10.31 28.14
N VAL A 58 -2.05 -9.04 28.13
CA VAL A 58 -2.59 -8.01 29.01
C VAL A 58 -2.85 -6.76 28.19
N ILE A 59 -4.10 -6.32 28.13
CA ILE A 59 -4.48 -5.06 27.52
C ILE A 59 -4.53 -3.99 28.59
N LYS A 60 -3.88 -2.86 28.32
CA LYS A 60 -4.10 -1.65 29.10
C LYS A 60 -5.08 -0.76 28.34
N LYS A 61 -6.31 -0.67 28.85
CA LYS A 61 -7.25 0.36 28.40
C LYS A 61 -6.63 1.74 28.61
N CYS A 62 -6.67 2.58 27.59
CA CYS A 62 -6.16 3.94 27.67
C CYS A 62 -6.84 4.82 26.61
N ALA A 63 -6.81 6.13 26.79
CA ALA A 63 -7.39 7.08 25.83
C ALA A 63 -6.70 7.07 24.43
N ALA A 64 -5.54 6.42 24.29
CA ALA A 64 -4.77 6.34 23.05
C ALA A 64 -4.75 4.91 22.47
N GLU A 65 -5.93 4.35 22.18
CA GLU A 65 -6.11 2.95 21.74
C GLU A 65 -5.39 2.60 20.41
N LYS A 66 -5.02 3.62 19.65
CA LYS A 66 -4.32 3.54 18.34
C LYS A 66 -2.82 3.86 18.44
N SER A 67 -2.27 3.92 19.66
CA SER A 67 -0.88 4.36 19.86
C SER A 67 0.14 3.39 19.28
N GLY A 68 -0.18 2.10 19.13
CA GLY A 68 0.74 1.03 18.73
C GLY A 68 1.83 0.73 19.76
N ALA A 69 1.80 1.34 20.95
CA ALA A 69 2.82 1.12 21.97
C ALA A 69 2.61 -0.20 22.71
N PHE A 70 3.71 -0.87 23.03
CA PHE A 70 3.67 -2.15 23.70
C PHE A 70 4.90 -2.43 24.56
N LYS A 71 4.77 -3.43 25.43
CA LYS A 71 5.85 -4.02 26.22
C LYS A 71 5.73 -5.54 26.21
N ILE A 72 6.82 -6.24 25.93
CA ILE A 72 6.93 -7.69 26.05
C ILE A 72 7.94 -7.99 27.15
N SER A 73 7.55 -8.83 28.12
CA SER A 73 8.46 -9.32 29.16
C SER A 73 8.65 -10.83 29.00
N SER A 74 9.90 -11.29 28.96
CA SER A 74 10.26 -12.70 28.84
C SER A 74 11.02 -13.16 30.08
N SER A 75 10.60 -14.28 30.68
CA SER A 75 11.25 -14.88 31.85
C SER A 75 11.06 -16.39 31.86
N GLY A 76 12.16 -17.13 31.64
CA GLY A 76 12.13 -18.58 31.55
C GLY A 76 11.15 -19.04 30.45
N ARG A 77 10.09 -19.73 30.86
CA ARG A 77 9.03 -20.25 29.98
C ARG A 77 7.84 -19.29 29.81
N LYS A 78 7.89 -18.10 30.40
CA LYS A 78 6.77 -17.15 30.40
C LYS A 78 7.07 -15.94 29.51
N VAL A 79 6.13 -15.58 28.65
CA VAL A 79 6.10 -14.34 27.86
C VAL A 79 4.84 -13.58 28.24
N VAL A 80 4.98 -12.31 28.62
CA VAL A 80 3.84 -11.43 28.91
C VAL A 80 3.82 -10.30 27.90
N ILE A 81 2.72 -10.20 27.14
CA ILE A 81 2.47 -9.17 26.15
C ILE A 81 1.57 -8.11 26.76
N PHE A 82 2.05 -6.87 26.82
CA PHE A 82 1.28 -5.69 27.19
C PHE A 82 1.10 -4.80 25.97
N GLY A 83 -0.14 -4.54 25.57
CA GLY A 83 -0.47 -3.62 24.47
C GLY A 83 -1.29 -2.43 24.95
N GLN A 84 -1.00 -1.26 24.40
CA GLN A 84 -1.79 -0.05 24.59
C GLN A 84 -2.92 0.00 23.53
N GLY A 85 -4.11 -0.48 23.91
CA GLY A 85 -5.24 -0.69 22.99
C GLY A 85 -5.02 -1.82 21.96
N LYS A 86 -5.95 -1.95 20.99
CA LYS A 86 -5.94 -3.02 19.97
C LYS A 86 -4.65 -2.99 19.14
N SER A 87 -4.30 -1.81 18.63
CA SER A 87 -3.09 -1.61 17.79
C SER A 87 -1.79 -2.03 18.50
N GLY A 88 -1.67 -1.80 19.81
CA GLY A 88 -0.51 -2.20 20.59
C GLY A 88 -0.39 -3.73 20.75
N ILE A 89 -1.51 -4.43 20.86
CA ILE A 89 -1.51 -5.91 20.94
C ILE A 89 -1.11 -6.54 19.62
N TYR A 90 -1.67 -6.10 18.49
CA TYR A 90 -1.24 -6.58 17.17
C TYR A 90 0.25 -6.32 16.93
N ALA A 91 0.73 -5.10 17.18
CA ALA A 91 2.14 -4.75 17.02
C ALA A 91 3.06 -5.62 17.91
N ALA A 92 2.65 -5.92 19.14
CA ALA A 92 3.41 -6.80 20.04
C ALA A 92 3.42 -8.25 19.55
N THR A 93 2.28 -8.75 19.06
CA THR A 93 2.15 -10.10 18.47
C THR A 93 3.07 -10.24 17.25
N GLY A 94 3.07 -9.26 16.36
CA GLY A 94 3.97 -9.23 15.20
C GLY A 94 5.44 -9.16 15.62
N HIS A 95 5.77 -8.33 16.61
CA HIS A 95 7.13 -8.25 17.14
C HIS A 95 7.59 -9.58 17.76
N LEU A 96 6.71 -10.32 18.45
CA LEU A 96 7.01 -11.65 18.94
C LEU A 96 7.30 -12.63 17.80
N LEU A 97 6.43 -12.68 16.78
CA LEU A 97 6.56 -13.60 15.64
C LEU A 97 7.87 -13.42 14.88
N LYS A 98 8.30 -12.17 14.65
CA LYS A 98 9.60 -11.85 14.01
C LYS A 98 10.81 -12.37 14.78
N ASN A 99 10.65 -12.61 16.08
CA ASN A 99 11.68 -13.09 16.98
C ASN A 99 11.49 -14.56 17.38
N CYS A 100 10.57 -15.29 16.74
CA CYS A 100 10.41 -16.72 16.93
C CYS A 100 11.31 -17.51 15.97
N ILE A 101 11.99 -18.52 16.52
CA ILE A 101 12.64 -19.58 15.77
C ILE A 101 11.74 -20.81 15.88
N PHE A 102 11.21 -21.23 14.74
CA PHE A 102 10.38 -22.42 14.62
C PHE A 102 11.25 -23.63 14.29
N LYS A 103 11.08 -24.70 15.06
CA LYS A 103 11.64 -26.03 14.82
C LYS A 103 10.52 -27.05 15.07
N GLU A 104 10.68 -28.26 14.55
CA GLU A 104 9.71 -29.32 14.80
C GLU A 104 9.46 -29.51 16.30
N ASN A 105 8.20 -29.43 16.71
CA ASN A 105 7.70 -29.51 18.08
C ASN A 105 8.34 -28.52 19.08
N LYS A 106 8.95 -27.42 18.60
CA LYS A 106 9.64 -26.44 19.46
C LYS A 106 9.62 -25.03 18.88
N VAL A 107 9.27 -24.06 19.73
CA VAL A 107 9.42 -22.63 19.43
C VAL A 107 10.39 -21.99 20.41
N GLN A 108 11.39 -21.28 19.89
CA GLN A 108 12.31 -20.48 20.68
C GLN A 108 12.10 -19.00 20.41
N VAL A 109 11.85 -18.22 21.47
CA VAL A 109 11.72 -16.76 21.38
C VAL A 109 13.08 -16.10 21.64
N LYS A 110 13.54 -15.27 20.69
CA LYS A 110 14.78 -14.50 20.77
C LYS A 110 14.49 -13.04 21.09
N LEU A 111 14.05 -12.79 22.32
CA LEU A 111 13.81 -11.44 22.82
C LEU A 111 14.64 -11.16 24.07
N PRO A 112 15.04 -9.90 24.32
CA PRO A 112 15.51 -9.45 25.63
C PRO A 112 14.49 -9.77 26.74
N LYS A 113 14.95 -9.73 27.99
CA LYS A 113 14.09 -9.91 29.18
C LYS A 113 12.90 -8.94 29.18
N VAL A 114 13.13 -7.70 28.72
CA VAL A 114 12.08 -6.69 28.51
C VAL A 114 12.34 -6.00 27.19
N THR A 115 11.32 -5.98 26.34
CA THR A 115 11.25 -5.15 25.14
C THR A 115 10.12 -4.16 25.29
N GLN A 116 10.38 -2.88 25.08
CA GLN A 116 9.35 -1.85 25.08
C GLN A 116 9.49 -1.02 23.81
N LYS A 117 8.37 -0.80 23.12
CA LYS A 117 8.31 0.02 21.90
C LYS A 117 7.22 1.06 22.04
N LYS A 118 7.55 2.29 21.64
CA LYS A 118 6.61 3.39 21.45
C LYS A 118 6.78 3.86 20.00
N PRO A 119 5.70 3.95 19.20
CA PRO A 119 5.85 4.29 17.80
C PRO A 119 6.52 5.64 17.58
N SER A 120 7.39 5.69 16.58
CA SER A 120 8.10 6.92 16.19
C SER A 120 7.16 7.92 15.52
N LEU A 121 6.15 7.44 14.80
CA LEU A 121 5.14 8.23 14.11
C LEU A 121 3.75 8.00 14.67
N LYS A 122 2.93 9.06 14.70
CA LYS A 122 1.54 9.05 15.17
C LYS A 122 0.61 8.36 14.17
N PHE A 123 0.73 8.70 12.88
CA PHE A 123 0.00 8.05 11.79
C PHE A 123 0.94 7.13 11.04
N ARG A 124 0.54 5.86 10.91
CA ARG A 124 1.35 4.79 10.32
C ARG A 124 0.43 3.95 9.48
N GLY A 125 0.52 4.08 8.17
CA GLY A 125 -0.39 3.39 7.28
C GLY A 125 0.12 3.45 5.86
N HIS A 126 -0.73 3.07 4.93
CA HIS A 126 -0.44 3.12 3.49
C HIS A 126 -1.70 3.54 2.76
N LEU A 127 -1.52 4.19 1.60
CA LEU A 127 -2.58 4.27 0.60
C LEU A 127 -2.44 3.07 -0.31
N LEU A 128 -3.40 2.17 -0.24
CA LEU A 128 -3.49 1.02 -1.13
C LEU A 128 -4.43 1.40 -2.28
N ALA A 129 -3.87 1.51 -3.49
CA ALA A 129 -4.58 1.96 -4.67
C ALA A 129 -5.64 0.93 -5.10
N ASN A 130 -6.84 0.95 -4.52
CA ASN A 130 -7.90 0.01 -4.86
C ASN A 130 -8.64 0.50 -6.09
N HIS A 131 -8.04 0.29 -7.26
CA HIS A 131 -8.54 0.82 -8.52
C HIS A 131 -8.20 -0.10 -9.70
N PRO A 132 -8.95 -0.05 -10.81
CA PRO A 132 -8.92 -1.02 -11.92
C PRO A 132 -7.68 -0.94 -12.81
N TYR A 133 -6.78 0.02 -12.60
CA TYR A 133 -5.55 0.17 -13.39
C TYR A 133 -4.52 -0.89 -13.00
N ARG A 134 -4.78 -2.14 -13.40
CA ARG A 134 -3.87 -3.30 -13.39
C ARG A 134 -3.07 -3.51 -12.09
N ASN A 135 -3.65 -3.16 -10.94
CA ASN A 135 -3.12 -3.56 -9.64
C ASN A 135 -3.84 -4.78 -9.06
N ASN A 136 -3.25 -5.38 -8.03
CA ASN A 136 -3.80 -6.58 -7.40
C ASN A 136 -4.92 -6.29 -6.40
N TYR A 137 -5.04 -5.07 -5.87
CA TYR A 137 -6.01 -4.76 -4.81
C TYR A 137 -7.45 -4.75 -5.33
N SER A 138 -7.63 -4.21 -6.54
CA SER A 138 -8.92 -4.27 -7.27
C SER A 138 -9.38 -5.68 -7.56
N GLU A 139 -8.52 -6.66 -7.37
CA GLU A 139 -8.87 -8.03 -7.59
C GLU A 139 -9.11 -8.78 -6.27
N TRP A 140 -8.70 -8.26 -5.12
CA TRP A 140 -8.89 -8.94 -3.83
C TRP A 140 -10.36 -9.10 -3.43
N GLU A 141 -10.66 -10.19 -2.74
CA GLU A 141 -11.90 -10.35 -1.99
C GLU A 141 -11.74 -9.80 -0.57
N ILE A 142 -12.84 -9.63 0.16
CA ILE A 142 -12.80 -9.08 1.52
C ILE A 142 -11.89 -9.87 2.48
N ASN A 143 -11.77 -11.19 2.27
CA ASN A 143 -10.87 -12.04 3.06
C ASN A 143 -9.39 -11.77 2.73
N ASP A 144 -9.05 -11.55 1.46
CA ASP A 144 -7.67 -11.21 1.09
C ASP A 144 -7.28 -9.84 1.69
N TRP A 145 -8.22 -8.87 1.68
CA TRP A 145 -8.06 -7.60 2.39
C TRP A 145 -7.89 -7.78 3.91
N ALA A 146 -8.73 -8.60 4.55
CA ALA A 146 -8.66 -8.84 5.98
C ALA A 146 -7.34 -9.50 6.39
N GLU A 147 -6.86 -10.48 5.63
CA GLU A 147 -5.57 -11.14 5.86
C GLU A 147 -4.41 -10.14 5.72
N TYR A 148 -4.44 -9.28 4.70
CA TYR A 148 -3.39 -8.31 4.48
C TYR A 148 -3.37 -7.18 5.53
N LEU A 149 -4.54 -6.68 5.92
CA LEU A 149 -4.67 -5.68 6.98
C LEU A 149 -4.26 -6.22 8.35
N GLN A 150 -4.54 -7.50 8.62
CA GLN A 150 -4.01 -8.19 9.80
C GLN A 150 -2.49 -8.12 9.82
N GLU A 151 -1.82 -8.44 8.71
CA GLU A 151 -0.36 -8.32 8.63
C GLU A 151 0.11 -6.89 8.83
N MET A 152 -0.52 -5.91 8.17
CA MET A 152 -0.19 -4.49 8.37
C MET A 152 -0.30 -4.05 9.83
N ALA A 153 -1.32 -4.54 10.57
CA ALA A 153 -1.48 -4.30 11.99
C ALA A 153 -0.40 -4.99 12.84
N LEU A 154 0.02 -6.21 12.48
CA LEU A 154 1.17 -6.89 13.10
C LEU A 154 2.49 -6.10 12.93
N TRP A 155 2.62 -5.37 11.82
CA TRP A 155 3.73 -4.43 11.60
C TRP A 155 3.51 -3.05 12.23
N GLY A 156 2.38 -2.84 12.91
CA GLY A 156 2.10 -1.65 13.71
C GLY A 156 1.40 -0.50 12.97
N SER A 157 0.84 -0.78 11.79
CA SER A 157 -0.01 0.19 11.07
C SER A 157 -1.29 0.47 11.88
N ASN A 158 -1.78 1.70 11.82
CA ASN A 158 -2.98 2.17 12.51
C ASN A 158 -3.94 2.95 11.61
N ILE A 159 -3.68 3.03 10.31
CA ILE A 159 -4.58 3.63 9.34
C ILE A 159 -4.43 2.93 7.98
N LEU A 160 -5.54 2.72 7.30
CA LEU A 160 -5.58 2.36 5.88
C LEU A 160 -6.14 3.56 5.12
N TRP A 161 -5.55 3.90 3.99
CA TRP A 161 -6.18 4.77 3.00
C TRP A 161 -6.48 3.97 1.73
N THR A 162 -7.65 4.16 1.16
CA THR A 162 -7.98 3.62 -0.16
C THR A 162 -8.54 4.72 -1.05
N ASP A 163 -8.50 4.45 -2.35
CA ASP A 163 -9.35 5.14 -3.30
C ASP A 163 -10.84 4.97 -2.97
N GLY A 164 -11.68 5.90 -3.39
CA GLY A 164 -13.14 5.76 -3.23
C GLY A 164 -13.77 4.71 -4.16
N ILE A 165 -15.05 4.39 -3.91
CA ILE A 165 -15.83 3.35 -4.62
C ILE A 165 -15.93 3.57 -6.14
N GLU A 166 -15.76 4.80 -6.61
CA GLU A 166 -16.21 5.23 -7.93
C GLU A 166 -15.12 5.21 -9.02
N ILE A 167 -13.94 4.65 -8.75
CA ILE A 167 -12.79 4.69 -9.70
C ILE A 167 -12.85 3.56 -10.77
N TYR A 168 -13.87 2.68 -10.77
CA TYR A 168 -13.93 1.47 -11.64
C TYR A 168 -14.70 1.66 -12.96
N PRO A 169 -14.10 1.47 -14.18
CA PRO A 169 -14.70 1.69 -15.51
C PRO A 169 -15.90 0.77 -15.78
N GLY A 170 -16.78 1.20 -16.70
CA GLY A 170 -18.01 0.52 -17.12
C GLY A 170 -19.36 0.85 -16.42
N VAL A 171 -19.40 1.62 -15.32
CA VAL A 171 -20.62 1.84 -14.50
C VAL A 171 -20.74 3.26 -13.96
N ASP A 172 -21.84 3.96 -14.28
CA ASP A 172 -22.20 5.22 -13.63
C ASP A 172 -23.05 4.94 -12.37
N PRO A 173 -22.52 5.15 -11.14
CA PRO A 173 -23.25 4.86 -9.91
C PRO A 173 -24.50 5.74 -9.72
N LEU A 174 -24.63 6.84 -10.47
CA LEU A 174 -25.73 7.80 -10.37
C LEU A 174 -26.79 7.66 -11.47
N ASP A 175 -26.58 6.81 -12.47
CA ASP A 175 -27.57 6.53 -13.54
C ASP A 175 -28.10 5.10 -13.38
N SER A 176 -29.30 4.97 -12.82
CA SER A 176 -29.97 3.68 -12.60
C SER A 176 -30.74 3.17 -13.82
N LYS A 177 -30.75 3.92 -14.94
CA LYS A 177 -31.67 3.68 -16.07
C LYS A 177 -31.01 3.14 -17.33
N GLU A 178 -29.70 3.23 -17.47
CA GLU A 178 -29.01 2.42 -18.47
C GLU A 178 -28.55 1.13 -17.78
N PRO A 179 -29.21 -0.02 -18.00
CA PRO A 179 -28.65 -1.27 -17.57
C PRO A 179 -27.27 -1.34 -18.22
N TYR A 180 -26.25 -1.28 -17.36
CA TYR A 180 -24.90 -1.75 -17.55
C TYR A 180 -24.66 -2.17 -18.99
N SER A 181 -24.07 -1.28 -19.80
CA SER A 181 -23.71 -1.63 -21.18
C SER A 181 -22.84 -2.90 -21.22
N ASP A 182 -22.24 -3.25 -20.07
CA ASP A 182 -21.61 -4.52 -19.78
C ASP A 182 -21.97 -5.02 -18.37
N ILE A 183 -22.60 -6.20 -18.28
CA ILE A 183 -22.96 -6.87 -17.04
C ILE A 183 -21.75 -7.25 -16.17
N ASN A 184 -20.59 -7.48 -16.76
CA ASN A 184 -19.37 -7.84 -16.03
C ASN A 184 -18.83 -6.63 -15.28
N HIS A 185 -18.80 -5.45 -15.91
CA HIS A 185 -18.45 -4.20 -15.22
C HIS A 185 -19.38 -3.92 -14.05
N TYR A 186 -20.69 -4.21 -14.18
CA TYR A 186 -21.60 -4.07 -13.04
C TYR A 186 -21.30 -5.01 -11.89
N LYS A 187 -21.07 -6.29 -12.20
CA LYS A 187 -20.71 -7.27 -11.17
C LYS A 187 -19.44 -6.85 -10.44
N GLU A 188 -18.45 -6.35 -11.18
CA GLU A 188 -17.21 -5.87 -10.61
C GLU A 188 -17.41 -4.63 -9.75
N TRP A 189 -18.14 -3.62 -10.25
CA TRP A 189 -18.50 -2.44 -9.44
C TRP A 189 -19.27 -2.81 -8.18
N LYS A 190 -20.24 -3.73 -8.27
CA LYS A 190 -21.02 -4.19 -7.11
C LYS A 190 -20.13 -4.90 -6.09
N ARG A 191 -19.23 -5.77 -6.56
CA ARG A 191 -18.24 -6.47 -5.73
C ARG A 191 -17.34 -5.47 -5.01
N GLN A 192 -16.76 -4.53 -5.74
CA GLN A 192 -15.88 -3.50 -5.18
C GLN A 192 -16.59 -2.55 -4.23
N SER A 193 -17.81 -2.13 -4.56
CA SER A 193 -18.65 -1.34 -3.66
C SER A 193 -18.91 -2.09 -2.35
N ALA A 194 -19.17 -3.40 -2.39
CA ALA A 194 -19.35 -4.20 -1.18
C ALA A 194 -18.07 -4.31 -0.36
N ILE A 195 -16.92 -4.54 -1.00
CA ILE A 195 -15.60 -4.60 -0.33
C ILE A 195 -15.29 -3.28 0.35
N GLN A 196 -15.31 -2.17 -0.39
CA GLN A 196 -15.05 -0.83 0.13
C GLN A 196 -15.99 -0.44 1.28
N SER A 197 -17.25 -0.88 1.24
CA SER A 197 -18.21 -0.64 2.32
C SER A 197 -17.91 -1.46 3.59
N ALA A 198 -17.23 -2.61 3.45
CA ALA A 198 -16.85 -3.48 4.56
C ALA A 198 -15.46 -3.14 5.15
N LEU A 199 -14.57 -2.50 4.38
CA LEU A 199 -13.23 -2.12 4.84
C LEU A 199 -13.19 -1.31 6.15
N PRO A 200 -14.13 -0.37 6.44
CA PRO A 200 -14.13 0.33 7.72
C PRO A 200 -14.22 -0.63 8.92
N ASP A 201 -15.05 -1.66 8.85
CA ASP A 201 -15.24 -2.61 9.95
C ASP A 201 -14.03 -3.52 10.10
N VAL A 202 -13.45 -3.96 8.98
CA VAL A 202 -12.18 -4.71 8.96
C VAL A 202 -11.03 -3.88 9.55
N CYS A 203 -10.95 -2.58 9.23
CA CYS A 203 -9.94 -1.72 9.85
C CYS A 203 -10.16 -1.60 11.36
N SER A 204 -11.42 -1.47 11.79
CA SER A 204 -11.75 -1.32 13.22
C SER A 204 -11.36 -2.55 14.05
N SER A 205 -11.57 -3.76 13.52
CA SER A 205 -11.20 -5.00 14.20
C SER A 205 -9.70 -5.08 14.48
N TYR A 206 -8.88 -4.53 13.57
CA TYR A 206 -7.42 -4.43 13.72
C TYR A 206 -6.91 -3.18 14.45
N GLY A 207 -7.82 -2.33 14.96
CA GLY A 207 -7.45 -1.09 15.64
C GLY A 207 -6.89 0.00 14.71
N MET A 208 -7.35 0.02 13.46
CA MET A 208 -6.96 0.95 12.42
C MET A 208 -8.07 1.95 12.09
N ASP A 209 -7.69 3.18 11.75
CA ASP A 209 -8.56 4.17 11.11
C ASP A 209 -8.80 3.80 9.64
N PHE A 210 -9.98 4.13 9.11
CA PHE A 210 -10.27 4.03 7.68
C PHE A 210 -10.28 5.41 7.03
N GLY A 211 -9.43 5.57 6.01
CA GLY A 211 -9.24 6.78 5.24
C GLY A 211 -9.67 6.60 3.78
N VAL A 212 -10.26 7.64 3.21
CA VAL A 212 -10.58 7.69 1.78
C VAL A 212 -9.81 8.83 1.13
N TRP A 213 -9.07 8.53 0.07
CA TRP A 213 -8.48 9.48 -0.84
C TRP A 213 -9.40 9.70 -2.03
N TYR A 214 -9.66 10.96 -2.38
CA TYR A 214 -10.51 11.27 -3.52
C TYR A 214 -10.16 12.61 -4.16
N PRO A 215 -9.82 12.65 -5.47
CA PRO A 215 -9.49 13.89 -6.16
C PRO A 215 -10.58 14.95 -6.07
N PRO A 216 -10.28 16.26 -6.01
CA PRO A 216 -11.22 17.33 -5.68
C PRO A 216 -12.36 17.46 -6.69
N ASN A 217 -12.07 17.34 -7.99
CA ASN A 217 -13.04 17.41 -9.08
C ASN A 217 -13.08 16.11 -9.90
N GLY A 218 -12.53 15.01 -9.37
CA GLY A 218 -12.70 13.70 -9.97
C GLY A 218 -14.19 13.37 -10.07
N VAL A 219 -14.68 13.12 -11.28
CA VAL A 219 -15.94 12.41 -11.50
C VAL A 219 -15.63 11.28 -12.45
N TYR A 220 -16.50 10.30 -12.47
CA TYR A 220 -16.27 9.10 -13.25
C TYR A 220 -16.24 9.31 -14.78
N GLU A 221 -15.24 8.72 -15.44
CA GLU A 221 -14.84 8.96 -16.84
C GLU A 221 -15.92 8.66 -17.88
N LEU A 222 -16.75 7.62 -17.72
CA LEU A 222 -17.75 7.29 -18.76
C LEU A 222 -18.89 8.31 -18.86
N LYS A 223 -19.15 9.06 -17.78
CA LYS A 223 -20.09 10.19 -17.86
C LYS A 223 -19.47 11.36 -18.62
N VAL A 224 -18.13 11.47 -18.64
CA VAL A 224 -17.41 12.53 -19.34
C VAL A 224 -17.63 12.45 -20.84
N ASP A 225 -17.36 11.29 -21.45
CA ASP A 225 -17.55 11.13 -22.89
C ASP A 225 -19.02 11.20 -23.33
N ARG A 226 -19.95 10.74 -22.49
CA ARG A 226 -21.40 10.83 -22.77
C ARG A 226 -21.94 12.25 -22.62
N LEU A 227 -21.47 13.01 -21.63
CA LEU A 227 -21.83 14.43 -21.44
C LEU A 227 -21.20 15.31 -22.52
N LEU A 228 -19.97 14.98 -22.97
CA LEU A 228 -19.32 15.59 -24.13
C LEU A 228 -20.13 15.37 -25.42
N LYS A 229 -20.60 14.14 -25.68
CA LYS A 229 -21.48 13.81 -26.83
C LYS A 229 -22.83 14.55 -26.80
N LYS A 230 -23.33 14.90 -25.62
CA LYS A 230 -24.59 15.66 -25.42
C LYS A 230 -24.39 17.19 -25.46
N GLY A 231 -23.22 17.69 -25.88
CA GLY A 231 -22.96 19.12 -26.07
C GLY A 231 -22.81 19.93 -24.78
N LYS A 232 -22.74 19.28 -23.60
CA LYS A 232 -22.53 19.99 -22.33
C LYS A 232 -21.03 20.26 -22.16
N LYS A 233 -20.62 21.53 -22.30
CA LYS A 233 -19.25 22.02 -22.06
C LYS A 233 -18.88 21.96 -20.57
N LEU A 234 -18.89 20.80 -19.93
CA LEU A 234 -18.56 20.61 -18.49
C LEU A 234 -17.07 20.35 -18.25
N PHE A 235 -16.32 20.17 -19.34
CA PHE A 235 -14.93 19.74 -19.34
C PHE A 235 -14.03 20.79 -19.95
N ARG A 236 -12.77 20.74 -19.53
CA ARG A 236 -11.68 21.41 -20.21
C ARG A 236 -10.53 20.41 -20.31
N GLU A 237 -9.69 20.63 -21.29
CA GLU A 237 -8.50 19.86 -21.54
C GLU A 237 -7.30 20.70 -21.07
N ASP A 238 -6.35 20.10 -20.37
CA ASP A 238 -5.07 20.77 -20.07
C ASP A 238 -4.06 20.54 -21.19
N MET A 239 -2.84 21.03 -20.99
CA MET A 239 -1.75 20.89 -21.97
C MET A 239 -1.25 19.45 -22.12
N ASP A 240 -1.64 18.52 -21.22
CA ASP A 240 -1.30 17.10 -21.30
C ASP A 240 -2.43 16.27 -21.92
N HIS A 241 -3.40 16.93 -22.56
CA HIS A 241 -4.62 16.31 -23.11
C HIS A 241 -5.52 15.64 -22.05
N ARG A 242 -5.34 15.96 -20.76
CA ARG A 242 -6.20 15.43 -19.69
C ARG A 242 -7.51 16.20 -19.67
N LYS A 243 -8.61 15.48 -19.78
CA LYS A 243 -9.95 16.03 -19.61
C LYS A 243 -10.30 16.05 -18.13
N TYR A 244 -10.63 17.22 -17.60
CA TYR A 244 -11.07 17.36 -16.21
C TYR A 244 -12.42 18.07 -16.14
N VAL A 245 -13.15 17.80 -15.05
CA VAL A 245 -14.46 18.40 -14.77
C VAL A 245 -14.23 19.78 -14.19
N CYS A 246 -14.67 20.84 -14.86
CA CYS A 246 -14.34 22.20 -14.45
C CYS A 246 -15.26 22.67 -13.31
N PRO A 247 -14.76 22.85 -12.06
CA PRO A 247 -15.61 23.26 -10.93
C PRO A 247 -16.10 24.72 -11.00
N SER A 248 -15.56 25.55 -11.90
CA SER A 248 -16.12 26.88 -12.17
C SER A 248 -17.41 26.84 -13.00
N ILE A 249 -17.77 25.69 -13.57
CA ILE A 249 -19.02 25.51 -14.31
C ILE A 249 -20.07 24.96 -13.34
N LYS A 250 -21.18 25.69 -13.15
CA LYS A 250 -22.20 25.38 -12.13
C LYS A 250 -22.67 23.93 -12.18
N GLN A 251 -23.07 23.44 -13.35
CA GLN A 251 -23.58 22.06 -13.50
C GLN A 251 -22.48 21.00 -13.29
N ALA A 252 -21.23 21.33 -13.60
CA ALA A 252 -20.10 20.43 -13.38
C ALA A 252 -19.77 20.34 -11.88
N ARG A 253 -19.84 21.47 -11.16
CA ARG A 253 -19.70 21.53 -9.70
C ARG A 253 -20.82 20.77 -8.98
N GLU A 254 -22.07 20.94 -9.41
CA GLU A 254 -23.21 20.17 -8.90
C GLU A 254 -23.00 18.67 -9.08
N LEU A 255 -22.47 18.25 -10.25
CA LEU A 255 -22.11 16.85 -10.49
C LEU A 255 -21.02 16.38 -9.54
N ILE A 256 -19.91 17.13 -9.41
CA ILE A 256 -18.82 16.83 -8.47
C ILE A 256 -19.38 16.58 -7.06
N LEU A 257 -20.19 17.50 -6.55
CA LEU A 257 -20.77 17.40 -5.21
C LEU A 257 -21.72 16.20 -5.07
N LYS A 258 -22.50 15.88 -6.11
CA LYS A 258 -23.38 14.70 -6.12
C LYS A 258 -22.62 13.38 -6.02
N TYR A 259 -21.47 13.25 -6.69
CA TYR A 259 -20.59 12.09 -6.55
C TYR A 259 -20.04 11.98 -5.11
N ARG A 260 -19.69 13.10 -4.46
CA ARG A 260 -19.22 13.07 -3.06
C ARG A 260 -20.33 12.68 -2.10
N GLU A 261 -21.52 13.23 -2.28
CA GLU A 261 -22.69 12.85 -1.50
C GLU A 261 -22.98 11.34 -1.63
N TYR A 262 -22.90 10.81 -2.86
CA TYR A 262 -23.03 9.37 -3.10
C TYR A 262 -21.97 8.56 -2.33
N LEU A 263 -20.68 8.88 -2.51
CA LEU A 263 -19.58 8.24 -1.79
C LEU A 263 -19.79 8.24 -0.28
N PHE A 264 -20.09 9.41 0.29
CA PHE A 264 -20.27 9.58 1.74
C PHE A 264 -21.50 8.85 2.27
N SER A 265 -22.57 8.74 1.49
CA SER A 265 -23.78 8.01 1.88
C SER A 265 -23.61 6.48 1.85
N ARG A 266 -22.63 5.97 1.10
CA ARG A 266 -22.43 4.53 0.86
C ARG A 266 -21.45 3.88 1.81
N ILE A 267 -20.39 4.60 2.20
CA ILE A 267 -19.39 4.10 3.14
C ILE A 267 -19.93 4.31 4.56
N SER A 268 -19.96 3.25 5.37
CA SER A 268 -20.56 3.26 6.71
C SER A 268 -19.82 4.17 7.70
N ARG A 269 -18.50 4.25 7.58
CA ARG A 269 -17.64 5.08 8.42
C ARG A 269 -16.43 5.58 7.62
N ILE A 270 -16.20 6.88 7.65
CA ILE A 270 -14.96 7.51 7.19
C ILE A 270 -14.32 8.21 8.38
N ASP A 271 -13.15 7.75 8.82
CA ASP A 271 -12.40 8.39 9.89
C ASP A 271 -11.56 9.55 9.33
N HIS A 272 -11.04 9.40 8.10
CA HIS A 272 -10.20 10.37 7.42
C HIS A 272 -10.60 10.56 5.95
N PHE A 273 -10.76 11.80 5.49
CA PHE A 273 -11.00 12.12 4.08
C PHE A 273 -9.90 13.01 3.53
N LEU A 274 -9.15 12.53 2.54
CA LEU A 274 -8.04 13.23 1.91
C LEU A 274 -8.42 13.71 0.51
N ILE A 275 -8.30 15.01 0.29
CA ILE A 275 -8.48 15.63 -1.02
C ILE A 275 -7.09 16.09 -1.50
N PRO A 276 -6.51 15.48 -2.55
CA PRO A 276 -5.25 15.93 -3.14
C PRO A 276 -5.48 17.23 -3.95
N ALA A 277 -4.46 18.08 -4.07
CA ALA A 277 -4.59 19.26 -4.93
C ALA A 277 -4.43 18.96 -6.43
N ALA A 278 -4.02 17.74 -6.83
CA ALA A 278 -3.75 17.41 -8.22
C ALA A 278 -4.15 15.95 -8.56
N ASP A 279 -3.36 15.28 -9.40
CA ASP A 279 -3.61 13.96 -9.97
C ASP A 279 -4.73 14.00 -11.03
N ASN A 280 -5.77 13.16 -10.89
CA ASN A 280 -7.03 13.28 -11.62
C ASN A 280 -7.87 14.50 -11.19
N GLY A 281 -7.37 15.29 -10.22
CA GLY A 281 -7.91 16.58 -9.84
C GLY A 281 -7.07 17.73 -10.37
N GLY A 282 -7.69 18.88 -10.57
CA GLY A 282 -7.05 20.06 -11.16
C GLY A 282 -7.95 20.78 -12.16
N CYS A 283 -7.67 22.06 -12.36
CA CYS A 283 -8.21 22.83 -13.48
C CYS A 283 -7.32 24.04 -13.74
N SER A 284 -6.80 24.15 -14.96
CA SER A 284 -5.93 25.23 -15.40
C SER A 284 -6.67 26.31 -16.20
N CYS A 285 -8.01 26.25 -16.29
CA CYS A 285 -8.76 27.27 -17.02
C CYS A 285 -8.70 28.63 -16.31
N LYS A 286 -8.94 29.71 -17.07
CA LYS A 286 -8.89 31.09 -16.58
C LYS A 286 -9.72 31.29 -15.30
N GLU A 287 -10.93 30.73 -15.26
CA GLU A 287 -11.87 30.86 -14.14
C GLU A 287 -11.50 30.03 -12.90
N CYS A 288 -10.64 29.03 -13.06
CA CYS A 288 -10.14 28.22 -11.95
C CYS A 288 -8.78 28.72 -11.44
N THR A 289 -8.09 29.57 -12.20
CA THR A 289 -6.73 30.03 -11.92
C THR A 289 -6.75 31.29 -11.03
N PRO A 290 -5.95 31.36 -9.95
CA PRO A 290 -5.03 30.32 -9.47
C PRO A 290 -5.77 29.15 -8.82
N TRP A 291 -5.42 27.92 -9.24
CA TRP A 291 -6.11 26.68 -8.88
C TRP A 291 -6.38 26.52 -7.38
N VAL A 292 -5.40 26.86 -6.54
CA VAL A 292 -5.51 26.75 -5.08
C VAL A 292 -6.76 27.42 -4.49
N LYS A 293 -7.21 28.55 -5.06
CA LYS A 293 -8.42 29.24 -4.59
C LYS A 293 -9.68 28.42 -4.86
N THR A 294 -9.77 27.90 -6.08
CA THR A 294 -10.89 27.05 -6.53
C THR A 294 -10.91 25.74 -5.78
N TYR A 295 -9.73 25.12 -5.64
CA TYR A 295 -9.50 23.92 -4.85
C TYR A 295 -10.00 24.08 -3.41
N LEU A 296 -9.59 25.14 -2.69
CA LEU A 296 -10.02 25.38 -1.32
C LEU A 296 -11.53 25.58 -1.18
N LYS A 297 -12.13 26.34 -2.10
CA LYS A 297 -13.58 26.57 -2.11
C LYS A 297 -14.33 25.25 -2.30
N LEU A 298 -13.87 24.42 -3.24
CA LEU A 298 -14.48 23.13 -3.53
C LEU A 298 -14.30 22.13 -2.38
N CYS A 299 -13.12 22.09 -1.76
CA CYS A 299 -12.86 21.25 -0.59
C CYS A 299 -13.75 21.62 0.59
N LYS A 300 -14.03 22.92 0.80
CA LYS A 300 -14.91 23.37 1.88
C LYS A 300 -16.34 22.87 1.69
N GLU A 301 -16.87 22.91 0.47
CA GLU A 301 -18.20 22.36 0.19
C GLU A 301 -18.25 20.84 0.38
N GLN A 302 -17.20 20.12 -0.03
CA GLN A 302 -17.09 18.69 0.23
C GLN A 302 -16.98 18.37 1.71
N TYR A 303 -16.30 19.20 2.51
CA TYR A 303 -16.29 19.08 3.96
C TYR A 303 -17.69 19.26 4.56
N ASP A 304 -18.44 20.27 4.12
CA ASP A 304 -19.79 20.51 4.64
C ASP A 304 -20.73 19.35 4.30
N LEU A 305 -20.55 18.69 3.15
CA LEU A 305 -21.24 17.44 2.82
C LEU A 305 -20.75 16.27 3.69
N LEU A 306 -19.43 16.08 3.81
CA LEU A 306 -18.81 15.02 4.62
C LEU A 306 -19.38 15.02 6.03
N LYS A 307 -19.50 16.19 6.65
CA LYS A 307 -20.00 16.32 8.03
C LYS A 307 -21.47 15.96 8.21
N LYS A 308 -22.28 15.91 7.16
CA LYS A 308 -23.68 15.45 7.22
C LYS A 308 -23.76 13.93 7.40
N PHE A 309 -22.83 13.19 6.81
CA PHE A 309 -22.81 11.73 6.84
C PHE A 309 -21.83 11.19 7.89
N HIS A 310 -20.68 11.85 8.04
CA HIS A 310 -19.57 11.45 8.89
C HIS A 310 -19.15 12.60 9.82
N PRO A 311 -19.92 12.89 10.89
CA PRO A 311 -19.69 14.07 11.74
C PRO A 311 -18.29 14.07 12.40
N ASN A 312 -17.73 12.89 12.66
CA ASN A 312 -16.42 12.72 13.29
C ASN A 312 -15.24 12.66 12.29
N ALA A 313 -15.49 12.58 10.98
CA ALA A 313 -14.44 12.44 9.98
C ALA A 313 -13.46 13.63 9.99
N LYS A 314 -12.18 13.36 9.86
CA LYS A 314 -11.14 14.39 9.72
C LYS A 314 -10.88 14.69 8.26
N LEU A 315 -10.81 15.96 7.90
CA LEU A 315 -10.45 16.37 6.54
C LEU A 315 -8.96 16.67 6.42
N TRP A 316 -8.35 16.17 5.37
CA TRP A 316 -6.96 16.36 5.00
C TRP A 316 -6.88 17.00 3.63
N LEU A 317 -6.09 18.07 3.53
CA LEU A 317 -5.76 18.68 2.25
C LEU A 317 -4.33 18.31 1.90
N SER A 318 -4.02 18.23 0.61
CA SER A 318 -2.64 18.07 0.16
C SER A 318 -2.16 19.25 -0.68
N ASN A 319 -0.86 19.50 -0.65
CA ASN A 319 -0.19 20.48 -1.52
C ASN A 319 0.40 19.83 -2.79
N GLN A 320 0.01 18.60 -3.12
CA GLN A 320 0.48 17.86 -4.30
C GLN A 320 0.44 18.73 -5.56
N GLN A 321 1.57 18.79 -6.27
CA GLN A 321 1.83 19.64 -7.43
C GLN A 321 1.64 21.16 -7.24
N LEU A 322 1.23 21.66 -6.07
CA LEU A 322 1.20 23.10 -5.80
C LEU A 322 2.64 23.61 -5.74
N LYS A 323 2.94 24.59 -6.60
CA LYS A 323 4.17 25.37 -6.54
C LYS A 323 4.17 26.31 -5.33
N GLU A 324 5.25 27.06 -5.17
CA GLU A 324 5.48 27.97 -4.05
C GLU A 324 4.28 28.87 -3.72
N GLU A 325 3.80 29.66 -4.69
CA GLU A 325 2.69 30.59 -4.48
C GLU A 325 1.39 29.87 -4.08
N GLY A 326 1.11 28.71 -4.68
CA GLY A 326 -0.03 27.88 -4.32
C GLY A 326 0.06 27.36 -2.88
N THR A 327 1.24 26.87 -2.49
CA THR A 327 1.47 26.35 -1.14
C THR A 327 1.42 27.47 -0.09
N LYS A 328 2.04 28.63 -0.35
CA LYS A 328 1.96 29.80 0.54
C LYS A 328 0.52 30.28 0.71
N TYR A 329 -0.28 30.28 -0.37
CA TYR A 329 -1.69 30.63 -0.30
C TYR A 329 -2.48 29.62 0.54
N LEU A 330 -2.27 28.32 0.34
CA LEU A 330 -2.86 27.26 1.16
C LEU A 330 -2.57 27.49 2.65
N VAL A 331 -1.29 27.67 3.01
CA VAL A 331 -0.86 27.94 4.39
C VAL A 331 -1.54 29.19 4.97
N LYS A 332 -1.57 30.29 4.20
CA LYS A 332 -2.24 31.52 4.62
C LYS A 332 -3.71 31.29 4.95
N GLU A 333 -4.44 30.55 4.14
CA GLU A 333 -5.86 30.27 4.37
C GLU A 333 -6.09 29.29 5.54
N LEU A 334 -5.20 28.30 5.73
CA LEU A 334 -5.25 27.40 6.89
C LEU A 334 -5.08 28.17 8.21
N LEU A 335 -4.15 29.11 8.27
CA LEU A 335 -3.87 29.88 9.48
C LEU A 335 -5.01 30.85 9.84
N LYS A 336 -5.75 31.36 8.85
CA LYS A 336 -6.92 32.24 9.05
C LYS A 336 -8.15 31.54 9.63
N GLN A 337 -8.21 30.21 9.64
CA GLN A 337 -9.40 29.50 10.11
C GLN A 337 -9.67 29.79 11.59
N LYS A 338 -10.80 30.46 11.86
CA LYS A 338 -11.33 30.68 13.22
C LYS A 338 -11.94 29.39 13.81
N LYS A 339 -12.65 28.62 12.99
CA LYS A 339 -13.15 27.28 13.31
C LYS A 339 -12.47 26.28 12.35
N PRO A 340 -11.63 25.37 12.85
CA PRO A 340 -10.88 24.46 11.99
C PRO A 340 -11.82 23.46 11.30
N TRP A 341 -11.81 23.48 9.97
CA TRP A 341 -12.48 22.47 9.14
C TRP A 341 -11.47 21.52 8.46
N VAL A 342 -10.19 21.90 8.43
CA VAL A 342 -9.07 21.05 8.04
C VAL A 342 -8.37 20.55 9.29
N ASN A 343 -8.08 19.26 9.36
CA ASN A 343 -7.44 18.62 10.51
C ASN A 343 -5.94 18.41 10.31
N GLY A 344 -5.49 18.30 9.07
CA GLY A 344 -4.07 18.15 8.75
C GLY A 344 -3.76 18.34 7.28
N ILE A 345 -2.47 18.30 6.97
CA ILE A 345 -1.94 18.41 5.62
C ILE A 345 -1.24 17.12 5.25
N VAL A 346 -1.49 16.64 4.04
CA VAL A 346 -0.71 15.58 3.43
C VAL A 346 0.31 16.20 2.48
N PHE A 347 1.60 15.96 2.73
CA PHE A 347 2.66 16.39 1.82
C PHE A 347 2.77 15.39 0.67
N GLY A 348 2.24 15.79 -0.49
CA GLY A 348 2.13 14.94 -1.66
C GLY A 348 3.24 15.15 -2.70
N PRO A 349 3.28 14.32 -3.76
CA PRO A 349 4.32 14.32 -4.75
C PRO A 349 4.37 15.65 -5.49
N HIS A 350 5.58 16.12 -5.78
CA HIS A 350 5.83 17.41 -6.43
C HIS A 350 5.24 18.65 -5.72
N GLY A 351 4.80 18.52 -4.46
CA GLY A 351 4.39 19.65 -3.64
C GLY A 351 5.59 20.48 -3.17
N TRP A 352 5.44 21.80 -3.16
CA TRP A 352 6.54 22.68 -2.75
C TRP A 352 6.70 22.73 -1.21
N ASN A 353 7.92 22.35 -0.82
CA ASN A 353 8.63 22.50 0.46
C ASN A 353 7.93 22.04 1.75
N LEU A 354 8.26 20.81 2.16
CA LEU A 354 7.87 20.18 3.43
C LEU A 354 8.37 20.94 4.67
N GLU A 355 9.59 21.46 4.65
CA GLU A 355 10.17 22.20 5.78
C GLU A 355 9.39 23.50 6.02
N TYR A 356 9.07 24.24 4.95
CA TYR A 356 8.21 25.42 5.04
C TYR A 356 6.84 25.09 5.62
N LEU A 357 6.19 24.01 5.18
CA LEU A 357 4.92 23.57 5.74
C LEU A 357 5.04 23.30 7.25
N ASN A 358 6.05 22.53 7.67
CA ASN A 358 6.27 22.24 9.07
C ASN A 358 6.50 23.51 9.89
N GLU A 359 7.36 24.41 9.42
CA GLU A 359 7.66 25.68 10.10
C GLU A 359 6.41 26.54 10.29
N LYS A 360 5.56 26.66 9.26
CA LYS A 360 4.40 27.56 9.30
C LYS A 360 3.17 26.97 9.96
N VAL A 361 2.92 25.66 9.80
CA VAL A 361 1.65 25.05 10.26
C VAL A 361 1.82 23.84 11.17
N GLY A 362 3.02 23.26 11.28
CA GLY A 362 3.25 21.99 11.99
C GLY A 362 2.98 22.03 13.50
N LYS A 363 2.88 23.23 14.10
CA LYS A 363 2.43 23.39 15.50
C LYS A 363 0.91 23.29 15.68
N LYS A 364 0.13 23.57 14.63
CA LYS A 364 -1.35 23.66 14.67
C LYS A 364 -2.03 22.51 13.92
N PHE A 365 -1.38 21.96 12.89
CA PHE A 365 -1.93 20.92 12.04
C PHE A 365 -0.98 19.73 11.98
N ASP A 366 -1.54 18.53 12.03
CA ASP A 366 -0.77 17.32 11.75
C ASP A 366 -0.30 17.32 10.29
N ILE A 367 0.95 16.92 10.05
CA ILE A 367 1.51 16.71 8.70
C ILE A 367 1.73 15.22 8.50
N VAL A 368 1.21 14.67 7.41
CA VAL A 368 1.40 13.27 7.00
C VAL A 368 2.12 13.23 5.66
N LEU A 369 3.15 12.40 5.55
CA LEU A 369 3.86 12.19 4.29
C LEU A 369 3.05 11.25 3.39
N TYR A 370 3.06 11.51 2.08
CA TYR A 370 2.54 10.60 1.07
C TYR A 370 3.66 10.24 0.08
N PRO A 371 4.61 9.39 0.50
CA PRO A 371 5.75 9.02 -0.32
C PRO A 371 5.36 7.99 -1.39
N ASP A 372 5.83 8.19 -2.61
CA ASP A 372 5.76 7.19 -3.67
C ASP A 372 6.81 6.08 -3.43
N ILE A 373 6.37 4.86 -3.12
CA ILE A 373 7.24 3.71 -2.86
C ILE A 373 7.21 2.62 -3.95
N THR A 374 6.36 2.80 -4.96
CA THR A 374 6.12 1.85 -6.03
C THR A 374 6.97 2.16 -7.27
N HIS A 375 7.09 3.43 -7.63
CA HIS A 375 7.69 3.80 -8.90
C HIS A 375 9.21 3.98 -8.81
N THR A 376 9.95 3.39 -9.75
CA THR A 376 11.41 3.48 -9.84
C THR A 376 11.90 4.61 -10.74
N SER A 377 11.09 5.08 -11.68
CA SER A 377 11.39 6.22 -12.55
C SER A 377 10.19 7.18 -12.70
N ARG A 378 10.45 8.45 -13.02
CA ARG A 378 9.40 9.49 -13.15
C ARG A 378 8.49 9.60 -11.91
N SER A 379 9.11 9.55 -10.74
CA SER A 379 8.45 9.48 -9.44
C SER A 379 9.00 10.50 -8.44
N GLN A 380 8.34 10.66 -7.29
CA GLN A 380 8.78 11.58 -6.24
C GLN A 380 10.20 11.27 -5.74
N TYR A 381 10.50 9.98 -5.57
CA TYR A 381 11.78 9.45 -5.15
C TYR A 381 12.31 8.48 -6.21
N GLN A 382 12.77 9.03 -7.32
CA GLN A 382 13.34 8.25 -8.41
C GLN A 382 14.60 7.49 -7.96
N MET A 383 14.78 6.26 -8.47
CA MET A 383 16.02 5.50 -8.27
C MET A 383 17.22 6.27 -8.87
N PRO A 384 18.20 6.68 -8.05
CA PRO A 384 19.35 7.42 -8.52
C PRO A 384 20.18 6.54 -9.47
N ASP A 385 20.68 7.12 -10.56
CA ASP A 385 21.60 6.47 -11.49
C ASP A 385 21.13 5.11 -12.06
N SER A 386 19.82 4.87 -12.02
CA SER A 386 19.23 3.65 -12.56
C SER A 386 19.53 3.52 -14.05
N SER A 387 19.97 2.33 -14.46
CA SER A 387 20.40 2.06 -15.84
C SER A 387 19.31 2.48 -16.84
N TYR A 388 19.63 3.41 -17.75
CA TYR A 388 18.68 3.90 -18.75
C TYR A 388 18.06 2.76 -19.60
N PRO A 389 18.82 1.76 -20.09
CA PRO A 389 18.26 0.58 -20.74
C PRO A 389 17.23 -0.16 -19.86
N LEU A 390 17.53 -0.33 -18.57
CA LEU A 390 16.63 -0.99 -17.63
C LEU A 390 15.32 -0.20 -17.51
N ASN A 391 15.37 1.11 -17.25
CA ASN A 391 14.19 1.98 -17.13
C ASN A 391 13.34 2.03 -18.42
N LEU A 392 13.95 1.99 -19.60
CA LEU A 392 13.22 1.96 -20.87
C LEU A 392 12.43 0.67 -21.08
N ILE A 393 12.90 -0.43 -20.48
CA ILE A 393 12.30 -1.75 -20.58
C ILE A 393 11.28 -1.94 -19.45
N VAL A 394 11.67 -1.70 -18.19
CA VAL A 394 10.81 -1.91 -17.01
C VAL A 394 9.89 -0.72 -16.70
N GLY A 395 9.94 0.35 -17.48
CA GLY A 395 9.02 1.48 -17.32
C GLY A 395 9.13 2.20 -15.97
N ARG A 396 8.02 2.83 -15.55
CA ARG A 396 7.94 3.53 -14.24
C ARG A 396 7.53 2.63 -13.09
N GLU A 397 6.66 1.67 -13.38
CA GLU A 397 6.21 0.63 -12.46
C GLU A 397 7.07 -0.59 -12.73
N SER A 398 8.02 -0.86 -11.84
CA SER A 398 8.83 -2.07 -11.90
C SER A 398 8.18 -3.21 -11.09
N LEU A 399 8.96 -4.27 -10.83
CA LEU A 399 8.63 -5.28 -9.83
C LEU A 399 8.80 -4.69 -8.42
N ILE A 400 9.73 -5.17 -7.59
CA ILE A 400 9.84 -4.69 -6.21
C ILE A 400 10.48 -3.30 -6.14
N GLY A 401 11.47 -3.03 -6.99
CA GLY A 401 12.24 -1.78 -6.90
C GLY A 401 12.93 -1.67 -5.54
N ILE A 402 13.58 -2.76 -5.10
CA ILE A 402 14.16 -2.90 -3.77
C ILE A 402 15.26 -1.85 -3.51
N ARG A 403 15.10 -1.08 -2.43
CA ARG A 403 16.01 0.03 -2.07
C ARG A 403 16.01 0.38 -0.57
N PRO A 404 16.29 -0.59 0.32
CA PRO A 404 16.18 -0.40 1.77
C PRO A 404 17.06 0.75 2.28
N SER A 405 18.29 0.89 1.77
CA SER A 405 19.22 1.92 2.23
C SER A 405 18.79 3.31 1.76
N PHE A 406 18.38 3.43 0.49
CA PHE A 406 17.91 4.69 -0.07
C PHE A 406 16.60 5.16 0.58
N PHE A 407 15.61 4.28 0.76
CA PHE A 407 14.37 4.64 1.44
C PHE A 407 14.56 4.96 2.92
N LYS A 408 15.50 4.30 3.61
CA LYS A 408 15.83 4.69 4.99
C LYS A 408 16.31 6.13 5.07
N LYS A 409 17.17 6.55 4.13
CA LYS A 409 17.65 7.94 4.07
C LYS A 409 16.50 8.92 3.88
N ILE A 410 15.62 8.66 2.89
CA ILE A 410 14.44 9.49 2.64
C ILE A 410 13.53 9.56 3.87
N PHE A 411 13.24 8.41 4.50
CA PHE A 411 12.43 8.34 5.71
C PHE A 411 13.01 9.26 6.80
N MET A 412 14.31 9.18 7.09
CA MET A 412 14.93 9.99 8.14
C MET A 412 14.96 11.49 7.79
N GLU A 413 15.17 11.85 6.52
CA GLU A 413 15.22 13.24 6.07
C GLU A 413 13.85 13.92 6.08
N THR A 414 12.78 13.17 5.84
CA THR A 414 11.42 13.72 5.69
C THR A 414 10.61 13.65 6.98
N THR A 415 10.72 12.57 7.74
CA THR A 415 9.88 12.35 8.95
C THR A 415 10.20 13.30 10.11
N LYS A 416 11.35 13.98 10.11
CA LYS A 416 11.63 15.07 11.07
C LYS A 416 10.64 16.24 10.96
N TYR A 417 9.96 16.38 9.83
CA TYR A 417 8.98 17.44 9.56
C TYR A 417 7.52 16.97 9.61
N ALA A 418 7.26 15.69 9.89
CA ALA A 418 5.94 15.10 9.79
C ALA A 418 5.56 14.30 11.04
N ASN A 419 4.26 14.21 11.31
CA ASN A 419 3.69 13.43 12.40
C ASN A 419 3.37 12.00 12.00
N GLY A 420 3.37 11.70 10.70
CA GLY A 420 3.14 10.35 10.20
C GLY A 420 3.30 10.21 8.71
N GLU A 421 2.92 9.05 8.21
CA GLU A 421 3.06 8.68 6.80
C GLU A 421 1.92 7.79 6.32
N SER A 422 1.72 7.85 5.02
CA SER A 422 0.86 6.98 4.24
C SER A 422 1.50 6.75 2.87
N PRO A 423 2.55 5.91 2.77
CA PRO A 423 3.16 5.59 1.50
C PRO A 423 2.14 5.10 0.48
N TYR A 424 2.29 5.57 -0.76
CA TYR A 424 1.47 5.14 -1.88
C TYR A 424 1.96 3.79 -2.39
N SER A 425 1.06 2.81 -2.39
CA SER A 425 1.29 1.48 -2.91
C SER A 425 0.37 1.23 -4.09
N GLU A 426 0.99 0.87 -5.21
CA GLU A 426 0.26 0.44 -6.40
C GLU A 426 -0.14 -1.03 -6.25
N GLY A 427 0.60 -1.85 -5.52
CA GLY A 427 0.26 -3.27 -5.41
C GLY A 427 1.19 -4.13 -4.57
N ILE A 428 0.99 -5.44 -4.58
CA ILE A 428 1.83 -6.39 -3.83
C ILE A 428 3.27 -6.45 -4.33
N HIS A 429 3.58 -5.96 -5.53
CA HIS A 429 4.97 -5.90 -5.99
C HIS A 429 5.83 -5.03 -5.08
N ASP A 430 5.28 -3.95 -4.51
CA ASP A 430 5.96 -3.06 -3.56
C ASP A 430 5.86 -3.51 -2.08
N ASP A 431 5.39 -4.75 -1.82
CA ASP A 431 5.19 -5.32 -0.47
C ASP A 431 6.40 -5.18 0.46
N PHE A 432 7.58 -5.50 -0.04
CA PHE A 432 8.81 -5.37 0.72
C PHE A 432 9.01 -3.93 1.22
N ASN A 433 8.84 -2.95 0.33
CA ASN A 433 9.03 -1.55 0.67
C ASN A 433 8.00 -1.10 1.72
N LYS A 434 6.72 -1.50 1.60
CA LYS A 434 5.68 -1.16 2.58
C LYS A 434 6.07 -1.54 4.00
N PHE A 435 6.55 -2.77 4.20
CA PHE A 435 6.88 -3.25 5.54
C PHE A 435 8.17 -2.68 6.10
N LEU A 436 9.12 -2.27 5.25
CA LEU A 436 10.26 -1.47 5.73
C LEU A 436 9.82 -0.10 6.25
N TRP A 437 8.97 0.59 5.51
CA TRP A 437 8.39 1.88 5.94
C TRP A 437 7.59 1.72 7.25
N SER A 438 6.69 0.72 7.33
CA SER A 438 5.97 0.40 8.57
C SER A 438 6.92 0.11 9.76
N THR A 439 8.05 -0.56 9.51
CA THR A 439 9.07 -0.82 10.53
C THR A 439 9.65 0.47 11.09
N TRP A 440 10.05 1.39 10.22
CA TRP A 440 10.64 2.66 10.65
C TRP A 440 9.60 3.61 11.26
N ALA A 441 8.35 3.55 10.81
CA ALA A 441 7.24 4.28 11.41
C ALA A 441 7.00 3.86 12.87
N MET A 442 7.16 2.56 13.15
CA MET A 442 7.15 2.02 14.50
C MET A 442 8.43 2.39 15.27
N ASP A 443 9.60 2.22 14.68
CA ASP A 443 10.85 2.54 15.33
C ASP A 443 11.91 3.05 14.34
N LYS A 444 12.11 4.36 14.33
CA LYS A 444 13.05 5.02 13.44
C LYS A 444 14.51 4.68 13.75
N THR A 445 14.82 4.12 14.93
CA THR A 445 16.20 3.71 15.24
C THR A 445 16.58 2.38 14.59
N VAL A 446 15.60 1.60 14.12
CA VAL A 446 15.85 0.35 13.39
C VAL A 446 16.56 0.67 12.09
N THR A 447 17.70 0.01 11.87
CA THR A 447 18.51 0.15 10.66
C THR A 447 17.82 -0.47 9.44
N SER A 448 18.30 -0.17 8.24
CA SER A 448 17.84 -0.85 7.01
C SER A 448 18.08 -2.35 7.11
N ASP A 449 19.28 -2.76 7.55
CA ASP A 449 19.69 -4.14 7.70
C ASP A 449 18.77 -4.93 8.66
N GLU A 450 18.46 -4.36 9.82
CA GLU A 450 17.54 -4.98 10.78
C GLU A 450 16.12 -5.10 10.22
N ALA A 451 15.62 -4.08 9.52
CA ALA A 451 14.28 -4.12 8.91
C ALA A 451 14.18 -5.21 7.82
N VAL A 452 15.22 -5.35 6.99
CA VAL A 452 15.31 -6.44 5.99
C VAL A 452 15.31 -7.81 6.67
N LYS A 453 16.08 -7.96 7.74
CA LYS A 453 16.14 -9.21 8.52
C LYS A 453 14.80 -9.52 9.19
N ASP A 454 14.09 -8.53 9.69
CA ASP A 454 12.76 -8.67 10.28
C ASP A 454 11.74 -9.17 9.25
N TYR A 455 11.79 -8.65 8.03
CA TYR A 455 10.93 -9.10 6.93
C TYR A 455 11.22 -10.56 6.57
N ALA A 456 12.50 -10.91 6.42
CA ALA A 456 12.91 -12.28 6.15
C ALA A 456 12.48 -13.25 7.26
N ALA A 457 12.64 -12.85 8.53
CA ALA A 457 12.27 -13.70 9.65
C ALA A 457 10.76 -14.04 9.65
N LEU A 458 9.92 -13.06 9.34
CA LEU A 458 8.46 -13.25 9.35
C LEU A 458 7.96 -14.08 8.17
N TYR A 459 8.51 -13.86 6.98
CA TYR A 459 7.95 -14.41 5.75
C TYR A 459 8.73 -15.58 5.18
N PHE A 460 10.02 -15.71 5.50
CA PHE A 460 10.91 -16.76 4.98
C PHE A 460 11.50 -17.63 6.11
N GLY A 461 11.21 -17.29 7.37
CA GLY A 461 11.68 -17.97 8.56
C GLY A 461 13.02 -17.43 9.07
N TYR A 462 13.21 -17.49 10.39
CA TYR A 462 14.33 -16.87 11.09
C TYR A 462 15.73 -17.28 10.59
N GLY A 463 15.88 -18.49 10.03
CA GLY A 463 17.17 -18.98 9.50
C GLY A 463 17.66 -18.26 8.24
N THR A 464 16.79 -17.51 7.56
CA THR A 464 17.10 -16.88 6.26
C THR A 464 17.65 -15.45 6.38
N LYS A 465 17.61 -14.85 7.59
CA LYS A 465 17.86 -13.42 7.84
C LYS A 465 19.16 -12.91 7.21
N GLU A 466 20.27 -13.59 7.45
CA GLU A 466 21.59 -13.12 7.00
C GLU A 466 21.76 -13.22 5.50
N LYS A 467 21.39 -14.35 4.88
CA LYS A 467 21.47 -14.51 3.43
C LYS A 467 20.50 -13.59 2.69
N PHE A 468 19.30 -13.39 3.23
CA PHE A 468 18.33 -12.47 2.64
C PHE A 468 18.79 -11.00 2.72
N LEU A 469 19.48 -10.61 3.80
CA LEU A 469 20.13 -9.31 3.86
C LEU A 469 21.20 -9.15 2.76
N GLU A 470 22.00 -10.18 2.52
CA GLU A 470 22.98 -10.16 1.44
C GLU A 470 22.30 -10.00 0.06
N LEU A 471 21.25 -10.77 -0.20
CA LEU A 471 20.44 -10.65 -1.42
C LEU A 471 19.91 -9.22 -1.58
N ALA A 472 19.32 -8.65 -0.53
CA ALA A 472 18.76 -7.31 -0.58
C ALA A 472 19.79 -6.25 -0.96
N LYS A 473 21.01 -6.34 -0.40
CA LYS A 473 22.13 -5.44 -0.73
C LYS A 473 22.59 -5.61 -2.18
N VAL A 474 22.67 -6.85 -2.67
CA VAL A 474 23.04 -7.13 -4.07
C VAL A 474 21.98 -6.59 -5.02
N LEU A 475 20.68 -6.79 -4.73
CA LEU A 475 19.60 -6.31 -5.58
C LEU A 475 19.49 -4.78 -5.59
N GLU A 476 19.63 -4.12 -4.43
CA GLU A 476 19.68 -2.65 -4.37
C GLU A 476 20.85 -2.10 -5.21
N LYS A 477 22.02 -2.75 -5.15
CA LYS A 477 23.16 -2.40 -6.02
C LYS A 477 22.86 -2.66 -7.50
N ASN A 478 22.15 -3.75 -7.82
CA ASN A 478 21.82 -4.10 -9.20
C ASN A 478 20.93 -3.05 -9.88
N TRP A 479 20.04 -2.40 -9.12
CA TRP A 479 19.18 -1.32 -9.62
C TRP A 479 19.97 -0.07 -10.07
N VAL A 480 21.07 0.25 -9.37
CA VAL A 480 21.87 1.47 -9.58
C VAL A 480 23.17 1.23 -10.34
N THR A 481 23.37 0.01 -10.85
CA THR A 481 24.52 -0.34 -11.69
C THR A 481 24.07 -0.41 -13.15
N ASP A 482 24.89 0.06 -14.09
CA ASP A 482 24.59 -0.14 -15.51
C ASP A 482 24.45 -1.64 -15.81
N ILE A 483 23.23 -2.03 -16.19
CA ILE A 483 22.87 -3.43 -16.34
C ILE A 483 23.81 -4.16 -17.30
N ARG A 484 24.31 -3.49 -18.36
CA ARG A 484 25.22 -4.08 -19.36
C ARG A 484 26.48 -4.66 -18.73
N ASN A 485 27.00 -4.02 -17.69
CA ASN A 485 28.23 -4.38 -17.00
C ASN A 485 27.99 -5.15 -15.71
N ASN A 486 26.74 -5.49 -15.40
CA ASN A 486 26.35 -6.02 -14.09
C ASN A 486 26.09 -7.54 -14.08
N GLY A 487 26.59 -8.29 -15.07
CA GLY A 487 26.36 -9.74 -15.16
C GLY A 487 26.71 -10.50 -13.88
N ALA A 488 27.86 -10.18 -13.26
CA ALA A 488 28.30 -10.81 -12.02
C ALA A 488 27.39 -10.51 -10.81
N GLY A 489 26.89 -9.27 -10.68
CA GLY A 489 25.96 -8.90 -9.61
C GLY A 489 24.59 -9.59 -9.76
N ILE A 490 24.14 -9.75 -11.01
CA ILE A 490 22.91 -10.48 -11.34
C ILE A 490 23.07 -11.98 -11.04
N ASP A 491 24.18 -12.59 -11.45
CA ASP A 491 24.44 -14.01 -11.22
C ASP A 491 24.63 -14.31 -9.72
N LYS A 492 25.28 -13.41 -8.98
CA LYS A 492 25.35 -13.49 -7.51
C LYS A 492 23.95 -13.50 -6.87
N ALA A 493 23.04 -12.64 -7.32
CA ALA A 493 21.67 -12.61 -6.80
C ALA A 493 20.90 -13.90 -7.10
N LEU A 494 21.12 -14.52 -8.27
CA LEU A 494 20.52 -15.82 -8.61
C LEU A 494 21.01 -16.94 -7.69
N VAL A 495 22.32 -17.01 -7.42
CA VAL A 495 22.88 -17.99 -6.48
C VAL A 495 22.30 -17.79 -5.08
N LEU A 496 22.23 -16.54 -4.60
CA LEU A 496 21.67 -16.24 -3.29
C LEU A 496 20.20 -16.65 -3.18
N LEU A 497 19.40 -16.50 -4.24
CA LEU A 497 18.01 -16.98 -4.25
C LEU A 497 17.93 -18.49 -4.06
N ASP A 498 18.73 -19.27 -4.77
CA ASP A 498 18.74 -20.73 -4.63
C ASP A 498 19.17 -21.16 -3.22
N GLU A 499 20.20 -20.51 -2.68
CA GLU A 499 20.68 -20.74 -1.32
C GLU A 499 19.65 -20.37 -0.25
N ILE A 500 18.94 -19.25 -0.42
CA ILE A 500 17.88 -18.84 0.51
C ILE A 500 16.72 -19.82 0.41
N TYR A 501 16.29 -20.19 -0.80
CA TYR A 501 15.20 -21.14 -1.01
C TYR A 501 15.46 -22.46 -0.28
N ALA A 502 16.70 -22.98 -0.33
CA ALA A 502 17.11 -24.17 0.42
C ALA A 502 16.97 -24.01 1.95
N LEU A 503 17.14 -22.79 2.48
CA LEU A 503 16.98 -22.46 3.90
C LEU A 503 15.53 -22.21 4.33
N ILE A 504 14.63 -21.82 3.41
CA ILE A 504 13.22 -21.59 3.73
C ILE A 504 12.59 -22.93 4.16
N PRO A 505 12.05 -23.04 5.38
CA PRO A 505 11.37 -24.27 5.81
C PRO A 505 10.14 -24.54 4.93
N GLU A 506 9.79 -25.81 4.71
CA GLU A 506 8.67 -26.20 3.82
C GLU A 506 7.35 -25.50 4.18
N SER A 507 7.06 -25.35 5.47
CA SER A 507 5.88 -24.64 5.97
C SER A 507 5.82 -23.16 5.60
N PHE A 508 6.98 -22.52 5.33
CA PHE A 508 7.07 -21.16 4.83
C PHE A 508 7.10 -21.08 3.30
N ARG A 509 7.35 -22.18 2.58
CA ARG A 509 7.34 -22.19 1.10
C ARG A 509 5.92 -22.23 0.54
N LYS A 510 5.02 -22.94 1.22
CA LYS A 510 3.63 -23.12 0.77
C LYS A 510 2.92 -21.77 0.62
N ASN A 511 2.42 -21.49 -0.58
CA ASN A 511 1.69 -20.28 -0.93
C ASN A 511 2.45 -18.95 -0.70
N ASN A 512 3.78 -18.96 -0.79
CA ASN A 512 4.59 -17.78 -0.52
C ASN A 512 4.92 -16.98 -1.79
N TRP A 513 3.97 -16.15 -2.22
CA TRP A 513 4.16 -15.25 -3.36
C TRP A 513 5.29 -14.23 -3.15
N ARG A 514 5.60 -13.87 -1.90
CA ARG A 514 6.64 -12.86 -1.58
C ARG A 514 8.01 -13.28 -2.05
N PHE A 515 8.38 -14.55 -1.83
CA PHE A 515 9.69 -15.03 -2.29
C PHE A 515 9.77 -15.06 -3.81
N GLU A 516 8.66 -15.43 -4.46
CA GLU A 516 8.56 -15.46 -5.92
C GLU A 516 8.71 -14.08 -6.57
N LEU A 517 8.30 -13.00 -5.90
CA LEU A 517 8.58 -11.64 -6.38
C LEU A 517 10.09 -11.36 -6.51
N PHE A 518 10.91 -11.81 -5.56
CA PHE A 518 12.38 -11.64 -5.64
C PHE A 518 12.99 -12.50 -6.74
N ARG A 519 12.46 -13.72 -6.94
CA ARG A 519 12.84 -14.58 -8.08
C ARG A 519 12.49 -13.88 -9.39
N MET A 520 11.29 -13.30 -9.50
CA MET A 520 10.85 -12.60 -10.71
C MET A 520 11.71 -11.36 -11.00
N GLU A 521 12.01 -10.53 -10.00
CA GLU A 521 12.87 -9.35 -10.18
C GLU A 521 14.29 -9.72 -10.62
N THR A 522 14.89 -10.71 -9.97
CA THR A 522 16.25 -11.13 -10.31
C THR A 522 16.31 -11.75 -11.71
N ARG A 523 15.30 -12.55 -12.07
CA ARG A 523 15.18 -13.11 -13.43
C ARG A 523 14.95 -12.03 -14.47
N MET A 524 14.20 -10.98 -14.15
CA MET A 524 14.04 -9.82 -15.03
C MET A 524 15.38 -9.17 -15.33
N PHE A 525 16.22 -8.91 -14.32
CA PHE A 525 17.56 -8.37 -14.56
C PHE A 525 18.38 -9.26 -15.49
N LYS A 526 18.37 -10.57 -15.29
CA LYS A 526 19.08 -11.50 -16.16
C LYS A 526 18.54 -11.50 -17.59
N LEU A 527 17.22 -11.42 -17.77
CA LEU A 527 16.61 -11.31 -19.10
C LEU A 527 17.02 -10.04 -19.83
N VAL A 528 16.96 -8.90 -19.16
CA VAL A 528 17.37 -7.62 -19.74
C VAL A 528 18.85 -7.66 -20.10
N TRP A 529 19.70 -8.17 -19.21
CA TRP A 529 21.13 -8.34 -19.46
C TRP A 529 21.39 -9.26 -20.66
N LEU A 530 20.78 -10.45 -20.70
CA LEU A 530 20.93 -11.40 -21.81
C LEU A 530 20.47 -10.80 -23.14
N TRP A 531 19.36 -10.05 -23.13
CA TRP A 531 18.90 -9.36 -24.32
C TRP A 531 19.94 -8.36 -24.80
N LEU A 532 20.45 -7.48 -23.94
CA LEU A 532 21.39 -6.43 -24.33
C LEU A 532 22.74 -7.01 -24.78
N ILE A 533 23.24 -8.06 -24.13
CA ILE A 533 24.58 -8.61 -24.40
C ILE A 533 24.57 -9.66 -25.51
N LYS A 534 23.54 -10.52 -25.57
CA LYS A 534 23.51 -11.69 -26.47
C LYS A 534 22.43 -11.60 -27.55
N GLY A 535 21.47 -10.69 -27.41
CA GLY A 535 20.33 -10.55 -28.31
C GLY A 535 19.20 -11.57 -28.06
N ARG A 536 17.97 -11.20 -28.43
CA ARG A 536 16.76 -12.04 -28.20
C ARG A 536 16.75 -13.37 -28.95
N LYS A 537 17.48 -13.44 -30.07
CA LYS A 537 17.55 -14.67 -30.89
C LYS A 537 18.45 -15.73 -30.26
N ASN A 538 19.26 -15.37 -29.26
CA ASN A 538 20.17 -16.28 -28.57
C ASN A 538 19.42 -17.40 -27.83
N LYS A 539 19.96 -18.63 -27.91
CA LYS A 539 19.36 -19.84 -27.29
C LYS A 539 19.24 -19.71 -25.77
N GLU A 540 20.21 -19.08 -25.12
CA GLU A 540 20.23 -18.87 -23.67
C GLU A 540 19.14 -17.89 -23.24
N PHE A 541 18.97 -16.78 -23.97
CA PHE A 541 17.86 -15.85 -23.74
C PHE A 541 16.51 -16.58 -23.83
N LYS A 542 16.27 -17.34 -24.91
CA LYS A 542 15.02 -18.08 -25.11
C LYS A 542 14.75 -19.08 -23.98
N LYS A 543 15.76 -19.85 -23.58
CA LYS A 543 15.66 -20.80 -22.45
C LYS A 543 15.31 -20.09 -21.15
N TYR A 544 16.00 -18.99 -20.85
CA TYR A 544 15.79 -18.24 -19.62
C TYR A 544 14.43 -17.54 -19.58
N PHE A 545 13.96 -17.05 -20.74
CA PHE A 545 12.64 -16.44 -20.91
C PHE A 545 11.52 -17.44 -20.62
N ALA A 546 11.61 -18.66 -21.15
CA ALA A 546 10.65 -19.73 -20.86
C ALA A 546 10.57 -20.06 -19.36
N GLY A 547 11.72 -20.13 -18.67
CA GLY A 547 11.74 -20.33 -17.21
C GLY A 547 11.16 -19.15 -16.42
N THR A 548 11.28 -17.92 -16.94
CA THR A 548 10.72 -16.73 -16.28
C THR A 548 9.21 -16.67 -16.45
N LEU A 549 8.69 -17.12 -17.58
CA LEU A 549 7.26 -17.33 -17.78
C LEU A 549 6.67 -18.34 -16.78
N ALA A 550 7.42 -19.38 -16.40
CA ALA A 550 6.98 -20.35 -15.39
C ALA A 550 6.84 -19.71 -14.00
N VAL A 551 7.84 -18.95 -13.55
CA VAL A 551 7.78 -18.19 -12.28
C VAL A 551 6.63 -17.17 -12.29
N ARG A 552 6.43 -16.46 -13.41
CA ARG A 552 5.28 -15.57 -13.58
C ARG A 552 3.95 -16.30 -13.39
N LYS A 553 3.78 -17.47 -14.01
CA LYS A 553 2.57 -18.31 -13.85
C LYS A 553 2.39 -18.81 -12.41
N GLU A 554 3.48 -19.13 -11.72
CA GLU A 554 3.45 -19.52 -10.31
C GLU A 554 2.95 -18.37 -9.43
N ILE A 555 3.48 -17.15 -9.59
CA ILE A 555 2.99 -15.96 -8.90
C ILE A 555 1.50 -15.74 -9.18
N TYR A 556 1.06 -15.83 -10.43
CA TYR A 556 -0.36 -15.75 -10.76
C TYR A 556 -1.18 -16.80 -10.02
N SER A 557 -0.74 -18.06 -10.00
CA SER A 557 -1.44 -19.13 -9.29
C SER A 557 -1.55 -18.84 -7.79
N LEU A 558 -0.44 -18.43 -7.16
CA LEU A 558 -0.38 -18.12 -5.73
C LEU A 558 -1.23 -16.90 -5.35
N CYS A 559 -1.28 -15.90 -6.22
CA CYS A 559 -2.10 -14.70 -6.06
C CYS A 559 -3.52 -14.87 -6.65
N LYS A 560 -3.96 -16.09 -7.01
CA LYS A 560 -5.28 -16.40 -7.58
C LYS A 560 -5.65 -15.60 -8.86
N LEU A 561 -4.72 -15.49 -9.81
CA LEU A 561 -4.76 -14.78 -11.12
C LEU A 561 -4.59 -13.25 -11.10
N LYS A 562 -4.28 -12.64 -9.96
CA LYS A 562 -4.59 -11.22 -9.75
C LYS A 562 -3.38 -10.29 -9.68
N MET A 563 -2.25 -10.69 -10.27
CA MET A 563 -1.06 -9.86 -10.31
C MET A 563 -0.62 -9.65 -11.74
N VAL A 564 -1.08 -8.58 -12.40
CA VAL A 564 -0.38 -8.14 -13.61
C VAL A 564 0.94 -7.53 -13.11
N PRO A 565 2.12 -8.12 -13.40
CA PRO A 565 3.34 -7.35 -13.23
C PRO A 565 3.14 -6.13 -14.12
N ALA A 566 3.10 -4.95 -13.49
CA ALA A 566 3.15 -3.59 -14.01
C ALA A 566 3.12 -3.45 -15.55
N TYR A 567 2.44 -2.42 -16.06
CA TYR A 567 2.35 -2.04 -17.49
C TYR A 567 3.61 -2.30 -18.36
N SER A 568 4.79 -2.30 -17.76
CA SER A 568 6.10 -2.54 -18.32
C SER A 568 6.54 -3.99 -18.57
N PHE A 569 5.82 -5.02 -18.15
CA PHE A 569 6.26 -6.41 -18.39
C PHE A 569 5.40 -7.13 -19.41
N ASP A 570 4.09 -6.89 -19.44
CA ASP A 570 3.18 -7.57 -20.38
C ASP A 570 3.62 -7.40 -21.84
N TRP A 571 4.09 -6.23 -22.25
CA TRP A 571 4.57 -6.03 -23.63
C TRP A 571 5.78 -6.92 -23.99
N MET A 572 6.59 -7.37 -23.03
CA MET A 572 7.65 -8.36 -23.29
C MET A 572 7.10 -9.77 -23.54
N PHE A 573 5.87 -10.08 -23.12
CA PHE A 573 5.24 -11.42 -23.21
C PHE A 573 4.01 -11.47 -24.13
N THR A 574 3.39 -10.34 -24.48
CA THR A 574 2.26 -10.26 -25.42
C THR A 574 2.76 -10.09 -26.85
N GLN A 575 2.35 -10.96 -27.77
CA GLN A 575 2.64 -10.81 -29.20
C GLN A 575 1.84 -9.69 -29.89
N GLU A 576 0.82 -9.13 -29.23
CA GLU A 576 -0.21 -8.28 -29.86
C GLU A 576 0.05 -6.76 -29.80
N TYR A 577 0.99 -6.29 -28.97
CA TYR A 577 1.37 -4.86 -29.01
C TYR A 577 2.27 -4.65 -30.24
N ASP A 578 1.92 -3.74 -31.16
CA ASP A 578 2.64 -3.43 -32.42
C ASP A 578 4.13 -3.16 -32.16
N HIS A 579 4.88 -4.26 -32.04
CA HIS A 579 6.25 -4.34 -31.50
C HIS A 579 7.21 -3.62 -32.42
N ALA A 580 6.92 -3.61 -33.72
CA ALA A 580 7.78 -3.03 -34.74
C ALA A 580 7.87 -1.51 -34.62
N LYS A 581 6.77 -0.79 -34.34
CA LYS A 581 6.76 0.68 -34.31
C LYS A 581 7.40 1.26 -33.05
N CYS A 582 7.14 0.67 -31.88
CA CYS A 582 7.72 1.14 -30.64
C CYS A 582 9.22 0.78 -30.54
N MET A 583 9.62 -0.35 -31.12
CA MET A 583 11.01 -0.79 -31.16
C MET A 583 11.82 -0.09 -32.25
N ALA A 584 11.29 0.20 -33.43
CA ALA A 584 12.03 0.98 -34.44
C ALA A 584 12.41 2.39 -33.92
N ALA A 585 11.59 2.98 -33.06
CA ALA A 585 11.91 4.23 -32.37
C ALA A 585 12.98 4.05 -31.26
N LYS A 586 12.96 2.93 -30.52
CA LYS A 586 13.89 2.66 -29.41
C LYS A 586 15.22 2.04 -29.86
N GLU A 587 15.24 1.13 -30.83
CA GLU A 587 16.44 0.54 -31.43
C GLU A 587 17.29 1.60 -32.14
N ASN A 588 16.67 2.57 -32.83
CA ASN A 588 17.38 3.74 -33.36
C ASN A 588 18.04 4.59 -32.26
N LEU A 589 17.47 4.59 -31.05
CA LEU A 589 18.04 5.26 -29.88
C LEU A 589 19.21 4.47 -29.28
N PHE A 590 19.12 3.14 -29.20
CA PHE A 590 20.19 2.29 -28.70
C PHE A 590 21.39 2.20 -29.66
N VAL A 591 21.16 2.24 -30.97
CA VAL A 591 22.24 2.25 -32.00
C VAL A 591 22.94 3.61 -32.06
N LYS A 592 22.23 4.72 -31.79
CA LYS A 592 22.84 6.07 -31.75
C LYS A 592 23.58 6.40 -30.46
N MET A 593 23.42 5.61 -29.39
CA MET A 593 24.09 5.79 -28.10
C MET A 593 25.27 4.82 -27.88
N GLY A 594 25.65 4.07 -28.92
CA GLY A 594 26.83 3.20 -28.96
C GLY A 594 28.07 3.94 -29.42
#